data_AF-Q4D878-F1
#
_entry.id   AF-Q4D878-F1
#
_cell.length_a   1.000
_cell.length_b   1.000
_cell.length_c   1.000
_cell.angle_alpha   90.00
_cell.angle_beta   90.00
_cell.angle_gamma   90.00
#
_symmetry.space_group_name_H-M   'P 1'
#
loop_
_entity.id
_entity.type
_entity.pdbx_description
1 polymer ?
#
loop_
_entity_poly.entity_id
_entity_poly.type
_entity_poly.pdbx_seq_one_letter_code
_entity_poly.pdbx_strand_id
1 'polypeptide(L)'
;MLSRKGYIGRQLRPSQLASELLPADQTWCATCHLAVLKKNWPDHRVSRSHRLASAKMQKMKRLSLDMWARHRAAPLEEESAHEESIEAEFERFRSEQRRRERMVQLSSWKR
;
A
#
# COMPACT_ATOMS: atom_id res chain seq x y z
N MET A 1 -21.37 16.09 6.72
CA MET A 1 -20.90 15.42 7.95
C MET A 1 -20.14 14.17 7.53
N LEU A 2 -18.81 14.15 7.65
CA LEU A 2 -18.05 12.90 7.53
C LEU A 2 -18.64 11.91 8.54
N SER A 3 -19.10 10.74 8.08
CA SER A 3 -19.71 9.79 8.99
C SER A 3 -18.68 9.40 10.04
N ARG A 4 -18.98 9.68 11.31
CA ARG A 4 -18.09 9.47 12.47
C ARG A 4 -17.75 7.99 12.74
N LYS A 5 -18.15 7.06 11.86
CA LYS A 5 -18.04 5.61 12.08
C LYS A 5 -16.81 4.94 11.45
N GLY A 6 -15.96 5.65 10.71
CA GLY A 6 -14.75 5.08 10.10
C GLY A 6 -13.41 5.68 10.55
N TYR A 7 -13.42 6.83 11.22
CA TYR A 7 -12.21 7.62 11.49
C TYR A 7 -11.57 7.24 12.84
N ILE A 8 -11.07 6.01 12.96
CA ILE A 8 -10.20 5.60 14.07
C ILE A 8 -8.81 5.33 13.48
N GLY A 9 -7.95 6.35 13.48
CA GLY A 9 -6.49 6.20 13.38
C GLY A 9 -5.87 5.67 12.08
N ARG A 10 -6.65 5.23 11.09
CA ARG A 10 -6.12 4.91 9.76
C ARG A 10 -6.24 6.14 8.88
N GLN A 11 -5.11 6.81 8.65
CA GLN A 11 -5.00 7.83 7.61
C GLN A 11 -5.50 7.21 6.30
N LEU A 12 -6.70 7.62 5.87
CA LEU A 12 -7.30 7.09 4.65
C LEU A 12 -6.34 7.35 3.49
N ARG A 13 -6.14 6.35 2.64
CA ARG A 13 -5.38 6.57 1.40
C ARG A 13 -6.09 7.66 0.59
N PRO A 14 -5.38 8.51 -0.17
CA PRO A 14 -6.00 9.57 -0.95
C PRO A 14 -7.17 9.10 -1.83
N SER A 15 -7.11 7.87 -2.36
CA SER A 15 -8.22 7.27 -3.12
C SER A 15 -9.46 6.98 -2.27
N GLN A 16 -9.29 6.49 -1.04
CA GLN A 16 -10.39 6.22 -0.11
C GLN A 16 -11.02 7.52 0.37
N LEU A 17 -10.18 8.51 0.70
CA LEU A 17 -10.64 9.84 1.08
C LEU A 17 -11.43 10.49 -0.06
N ALA A 18 -10.98 10.32 -1.29
CA ALA A 18 -11.69 10.86 -2.44
C ALA A 18 -13.06 10.22 -2.65
N SER A 19 -13.22 8.91 -2.43
CA SER A 19 -14.54 8.27 -2.51
C SER A 19 -15.55 8.81 -1.49
N GLU A 20 -15.09 9.28 -0.32
CA GLU A 20 -15.95 9.88 0.69
C GLU A 20 -16.29 11.35 0.41
N LEU A 21 -15.39 12.07 -0.28
CA LEU A 21 -15.52 13.52 -0.51
C LEU A 21 -16.06 13.89 -1.89
N LEU A 22 -15.86 13.04 -2.90
CA LEU A 22 -16.23 13.38 -4.27
C LEU A 22 -17.73 13.18 -4.52
N PRO A 23 -18.34 14.04 -5.35
CA PRO A 23 -19.65 13.79 -5.91
C PRO A 23 -19.76 12.42 -6.60
N ALA A 24 -20.95 11.82 -6.60
CA ALA A 24 -21.19 10.48 -7.12
C ALA A 24 -20.90 10.32 -8.63
N ASP A 25 -20.89 11.42 -9.39
CA ASP A 25 -20.58 11.46 -10.82
C ASP A 25 -19.08 11.65 -11.11
N GLN A 26 -18.25 11.79 -10.07
CA GLN A 26 -16.81 11.97 -10.17
C GLN A 26 -16.05 10.74 -9.66
N THR A 27 -14.82 10.60 -10.13
CA THR A 27 -13.86 9.59 -9.68
C THR A 27 -12.47 10.21 -9.53
N TRP A 28 -11.69 9.70 -8.60
CA TRP A 28 -10.33 10.17 -8.38
C TRP A 28 -9.33 9.44 -9.27
N CYS A 29 -8.58 10.19 -10.06
CA CYS A 29 -7.45 9.65 -10.79
C CYS A 29 -6.22 9.57 -9.87
N ALA A 30 -5.84 8.37 -9.46
CA ALA A 30 -4.62 8.16 -8.66
C ALA A 30 -3.32 8.52 -9.40
N THR A 31 -3.33 8.52 -10.74
CA THR A 31 -2.17 8.86 -11.58
C THR A 31 -2.02 10.37 -11.75
N CYS A 32 -3.14 11.08 -11.99
CA CYS A 32 -3.13 12.52 -12.25
C CYS A 32 -3.38 13.36 -10.99
N HIS A 33 -3.82 12.73 -9.90
CA HIS A 33 -4.24 13.40 -8.65
C HIS A 33 -5.33 14.46 -8.88
N LEU A 34 -6.35 14.11 -9.67
CA LEU A 34 -7.46 15.00 -10.01
C LEU A 34 -8.79 14.23 -9.96
N ALA A 35 -9.86 14.95 -9.65
CA ALA A 35 -11.22 14.46 -9.81
C ALA A 35 -11.63 14.53 -11.29
N VAL A 36 -12.19 13.45 -11.81
CA VAL A 36 -12.59 13.30 -13.21
C VAL A 36 -14.05 12.87 -13.24
N LEU A 37 -14.86 13.50 -14.09
CA LEU A 37 -16.23 13.06 -14.34
C LEU A 37 -16.21 11.64 -14.90
N LYS A 38 -17.01 10.73 -14.33
CA LYS A 38 -17.07 9.32 -14.76
C LYS A 38 -17.37 9.18 -16.26
N LYS A 39 -18.23 10.05 -16.80
CA LYS A 39 -18.52 10.13 -18.25
C LYS A 39 -17.30 10.43 -19.11
N ASN A 40 -16.34 11.21 -18.60
CA ASN A 40 -15.13 11.63 -19.31
C ASN A 40 -13.92 10.73 -18.97
N TRP A 41 -14.12 9.67 -18.18
CA TRP A 41 -13.03 8.78 -17.75
C TRP A 41 -12.31 8.09 -18.92
N PRO A 42 -13.00 7.57 -19.96
CA PRO A 42 -12.32 6.99 -21.11
C PRO A 42 -11.38 7.99 -21.82
N ASP A 43 -11.87 9.21 -22.06
CA ASP A 43 -11.09 10.29 -22.69
C ASP A 43 -9.92 10.72 -21.82
N HIS A 44 -10.15 10.85 -20.52
CA HIS A 44 -9.10 11.15 -19.56
C HIS A 44 -7.97 10.12 -19.60
N ARG A 45 -8.29 8.81 -19.63
CA ARG A 45 -7.28 7.74 -19.67
C ARG A 45 -6.41 7.79 -20.92
N VAL A 46 -6.98 8.17 -22.06
CA VAL A 46 -6.24 8.29 -23.32
C VAL A 46 -5.57 9.64 -23.50
N SER A 47 -5.81 10.61 -22.62
CA SER A 47 -5.18 11.93 -22.68
C SER A 47 -3.65 11.85 -22.58
N ARG A 48 -2.96 12.78 -23.27
CA ARG A 48 -1.49 12.86 -23.24
C ARG A 48 -0.95 13.04 -21.81
N SER A 49 -1.62 13.88 -21.01
CA SER A 49 -1.23 14.12 -19.62
C SER A 49 -1.30 12.86 -18.78
N HIS A 50 -2.37 12.06 -18.90
CA HIS A 50 -2.50 10.80 -18.18
C HIS A 50 -1.43 9.78 -18.59
N ARG A 51 -1.13 9.66 -19.89
CA ARG A 51 -0.07 8.76 -20.38
C ARG A 51 1.31 9.15 -19.85
N LEU A 52 1.64 10.45 -19.88
CA LEU A 52 2.92 10.95 -19.35
C LEU A 52 3.03 10.72 -17.84
N ALA A 53 1.95 10.98 -17.09
CA ALA A 53 1.92 10.72 -15.65
C ALA A 53 2.07 9.21 -15.36
N SER A 54 1.41 8.35 -16.14
CA SER A 54 1.53 6.89 -16.02
C SER A 54 2.96 6.42 -16.28
N ALA A 55 3.61 6.92 -17.34
CA ALA A 55 5.00 6.61 -17.66
C ALA A 55 5.96 7.06 -16.54
N LYS A 56 5.74 8.27 -15.98
CA LYS A 56 6.51 8.77 -14.84
C LYS A 56 6.33 7.88 -13.60
N MET A 57 5.11 7.45 -13.30
CA MET A 57 4.82 6.54 -12.18
C MET A 57 5.52 5.19 -12.35
N GLN A 58 5.50 4.61 -13.54
CA GLN A 58 6.22 3.36 -13.81
C GLN A 58 7.74 3.52 -13.68
N LYS A 59 8.29 4.64 -14.15
CA LYS A 59 9.71 4.95 -13.98
C LYS A 59 10.08 5.07 -12.49
N MET A 60 9.27 5.77 -11.69
CA MET A 60 9.50 5.88 -10.25
C MET A 60 9.39 4.53 -9.55
N LYS A 61 8.39 3.71 -9.90
CA LYS A 61 8.26 2.33 -9.39
C LYS A 61 9.52 1.52 -9.67
N ARG A 62 10.00 1.54 -10.91
CA ARG A 62 11.24 0.83 -11.29
C ARG A 62 12.43 1.33 -10.48
N LEU A 63 12.62 2.65 -10.36
CA LEU A 63 13.70 3.22 -9.55
C LEU A 63 13.62 2.79 -8.08
N SER A 64 12.43 2.79 -7.48
CA SER A 64 12.23 2.30 -6.11
C SER A 64 12.59 0.83 -5.96
N LEU A 65 12.19 -0.01 -6.92
CA LEU A 65 12.51 -1.44 -6.93
C LEU A 65 14.01 -1.68 -7.13
N ASP A 66 14.67 -0.92 -8.02
CA ASP A 66 16.12 -0.99 -8.24
C ASP A 66 16.89 -0.56 -6.99
N MET A 67 16.45 0.51 -6.32
CA MET A 67 17.05 0.95 -5.05
C MET A 67 16.89 -0.10 -3.96
N TRP A 68 15.72 -0.74 -3.88
CA TRP A 68 15.46 -1.83 -2.94
C TRP A 68 16.34 -3.05 -3.22
N ALA A 69 16.44 -3.47 -4.48
CA ALA A 69 17.31 -4.56 -4.90
C ALA A 69 18.79 -4.27 -4.57
N ARG A 70 19.27 -3.05 -4.83
CA ARG A 70 20.64 -2.64 -4.46
C ARG A 70 20.87 -2.63 -2.95
N HIS A 71 19.91 -2.10 -2.18
CA HIS A 71 20.01 -2.09 -0.72
C HIS A 71 20.10 -3.51 -0.14
N ARG A 72 19.38 -4.47 -0.73
CA ARG A 72 19.41 -5.88 -0.33
C ARG A 72 20.54 -6.69 -0.96
N ALA A 73 21.26 -6.15 -1.95
CA ALA A 73 22.22 -6.86 -2.78
C ALA A 73 21.65 -8.12 -3.49
N ALA A 74 20.34 -8.17 -3.74
CA ALA A 74 19.65 -9.29 -4.38
C ALA A 74 18.58 -8.81 -5.39
N PRO A 75 18.54 -9.32 -6.63
CA PRO A 75 17.49 -9.04 -7.60
C PRO A 75 16.10 -9.48 -7.13
N LEU A 76 15.05 -8.73 -7.50
CA LEU A 76 13.66 -9.09 -7.14
C LEU A 76 13.15 -10.36 -7.86
N GLU A 77 13.72 -10.68 -9.02
CA GLU A 77 13.31 -11.85 -9.82
C GLU A 77 13.65 -13.19 -9.14
N GLU A 78 14.63 -13.20 -8.23
CA GLU A 78 15.05 -14.40 -7.48
C GLU A 78 14.06 -14.76 -6.34
N GLU A 79 13.18 -13.84 -5.93
CA GLU A 79 12.34 -14.01 -4.74
C GLU A 79 10.93 -14.54 -5.00
N SER A 80 10.38 -14.47 -6.22
CA SER A 80 9.09 -15.15 -6.47
C SER A 80 9.18 -16.67 -6.25
N ALA A 81 10.40 -17.24 -6.28
CA ALA A 81 10.66 -18.62 -5.89
C ALA A 81 10.72 -18.85 -4.37
N HIS A 82 10.83 -17.79 -3.56
CA HIS A 82 11.02 -17.83 -2.10
C HIS A 82 9.82 -17.28 -1.31
N GLU A 83 8.70 -16.90 -1.94
CA GLU A 83 7.51 -16.39 -1.22
C GLU A 83 7.02 -17.37 -0.15
N GLU A 84 7.10 -18.68 -0.40
CA GLU A 84 6.80 -19.73 0.59
C GLU A 84 7.70 -19.65 1.83
N SER A 85 8.96 -19.20 1.68
CA SER A 85 9.91 -19.04 2.79
C SER A 85 9.55 -17.84 3.68
N ILE A 86 9.01 -16.77 3.09
CA ILE A 86 8.67 -15.54 3.81
C ILE A 86 7.48 -15.77 4.74
N GLU A 87 6.44 -16.46 4.29
CA GLU A 87 5.27 -16.75 5.14
C GLU A 87 5.65 -17.65 6.33
N ALA A 88 6.52 -18.63 6.09
CA ALA A 88 7.10 -19.46 7.15
C ALA A 88 7.96 -18.64 8.13
N GLU A 89 8.75 -17.67 7.65
CA GLU A 89 9.52 -16.75 8.50
C GLU A 89 8.63 -15.87 9.37
N PHE A 90 7.55 -15.31 8.81
CA PHE A 90 6.59 -14.53 9.58
C PHE A 90 5.89 -15.39 10.62
N GLU A 91 5.51 -16.63 10.32
CA GLU A 91 4.90 -17.51 11.32
C GLU A 91 5.89 -17.86 12.44
N ARG A 92 7.16 -18.14 12.10
CA ARG A 92 8.22 -18.32 13.10
C ARG A 92 8.36 -17.08 13.98
N PHE A 93 8.45 -15.89 13.40
CA PHE A 93 8.57 -14.64 14.13
C PHE A 93 7.35 -14.40 15.04
N ARG A 94 6.12 -14.59 14.54
CA ARG A 94 4.88 -14.49 15.35
C ARG A 94 4.89 -15.48 16.50
N SER A 95 5.30 -16.73 16.25
CA SER A 95 5.39 -17.76 17.31
C SER A 95 6.39 -17.38 18.40
N GLU A 96 7.51 -16.78 18.01
CA GLU A 96 8.55 -16.35 18.93
C GLU A 96 8.11 -15.12 19.75
N GLN A 97 7.45 -14.14 19.13
CA GLN A 97 6.84 -13.01 19.84
C GLN A 97 5.81 -13.49 20.86
N ARG A 98 4.89 -14.39 20.48
CA ARG A 98 3.94 -15.01 21.42
C ARG A 98 4.61 -15.77 22.54
N ARG A 99 5.79 -16.38 22.31
CA ARG A 99 6.56 -17.06 23.36
C ARG A 99 7.19 -16.05 24.32
N ARG A 100 7.76 -14.96 23.80
CA ARG A 100 8.35 -13.89 24.61
C ARG A 100 7.30 -13.19 25.47
N GLU A 101 6.15 -12.85 24.89
CA GLU A 101 5.00 -12.26 25.61
C GLU A 101 4.51 -13.17 26.75
N ARG A 102 4.41 -14.48 26.52
CA ARG A 102 4.05 -15.44 27.58
C ARG A 102 5.08 -15.51 28.70
N MET A 103 6.37 -15.46 28.38
CA MET A 103 7.42 -15.40 29.42
C MET A 103 7.37 -14.10 30.22
N VAL A 104 7.08 -12.97 29.57
CA VAL A 104 6.88 -11.68 30.25
C VAL A 104 5.66 -11.74 31.17
N GLN A 105 4.54 -12.34 30.74
CA GLN A 105 3.36 -12.53 31.59
C GLN A 105 3.65 -13.45 32.80
N LEU A 106 4.30 -14.59 32.61
CA LEU A 106 4.64 -15.53 33.69
C LEU A 106 5.64 -14.93 34.69
N SER A 107 6.60 -14.12 34.23
CA SER A 107 7.54 -13.43 35.11
C SER A 107 6.92 -12.23 35.83
N SER A 108 5.92 -11.58 35.22
CA SER A 108 5.14 -10.52 35.87
C SER A 108 4.22 -11.05 36.98
N TRP A 109 3.79 -12.31 36.91
CA TRP A 109 2.97 -12.97 37.94
C TRP A 109 3.77 -13.49 39.14
N LYS A 110 5.10 -13.56 39.04
CA LYS A 110 5.99 -13.94 40.15
C LYS A 110 6.45 -12.76 41.01
N ARG A 111 5.85 -11.59 40.84
CA ARG A 111 6.06 -10.40 41.67
C ARG A 111 4.74 -10.00 42.30
#